data_AF-A0A6B2VEP1-F1
#
_entry.id   AF-A0A6B2VEP1-F1
#
_cell.length_a   1.000
_cell.length_b   1.000
_cell.length_c   1.000
_cell.angle_alpha   90.00
_cell.angle_beta   90.00
_cell.angle_gamma   90.00
#
_symmetry.space_group_name_H-M   'P 1'
#
loop_
_entity.id
_entity.type
_entity.pdbx_description
1 polymer ?
#
loop_
_entity_poly.entity_id
_entity_poly.type
_entity_poly.pdbx_seq_one_letter_code
_entity_poly.pdbx_strand_id
1 'polypeptide(L)'
;MISARLPRTYDPARLAEDLDRLRTLPQAPQPGPYHDGEWTGVDLYAQGGGSGPAPQLEPFRPTAALDHAPYLAELLAGLDVPKLMVRLLTLPPGADIGEHNDAGCNPQFGSVRLHVPIRTHPDVVMVVDGERMRWQPGELWWGDFSKRHWLRNDSEVTRVHLVIDVLINDFVLGLFPPELVARWREEGTGISAYRPPLPRDDAALERFTGGFLLPNQLMPLFGGGKGLEALVDGAVAELTARDGRLVVGLNGEPACALERVADGTFSVVGQPAGVTWEFDASAVPTVVVRGVPEDLYAAQLGFQRGPVVAEQRFPLERVAKAVS
;
A
#
# COMPACT_ATOMS: atom_id res chain seq x y z
N MET A 1 1.18 -17.56 13.31
CA MET A 1 2.24 -16.55 13.53
C MET A 1 1.69 -15.19 13.13
N ILE A 2 1.64 -14.24 14.07
CA ILE A 2 1.08 -12.88 13.88
C ILE A 2 2.16 -11.82 13.68
N SER A 3 3.39 -12.13 14.08
CA SER A 3 4.57 -11.29 13.92
C SER A 3 5.81 -12.17 13.79
N ALA A 4 6.83 -11.64 13.11
CA ALA A 4 8.12 -12.30 12.95
C ALA A 4 9.25 -11.26 12.97
N ARG A 5 10.32 -11.56 13.72
CA ARG A 5 11.60 -10.86 13.55
C ARG A 5 12.27 -11.41 12.31
N LEU A 6 12.57 -10.54 11.35
CA LEU A 6 13.23 -10.89 10.11
C LEU A 6 14.76 -10.86 10.28
N PRO A 7 15.54 -11.58 9.45
CA PRO A 7 16.99 -11.74 9.62
C PRO A 7 17.79 -10.51 9.16
N ARG A 8 17.37 -9.32 9.60
CA ARG A 8 18.04 -8.04 9.38
C ARG A 8 18.04 -7.24 10.67
N THR A 9 19.15 -6.57 10.94
CA THR A 9 19.30 -5.67 12.08
C THR A 9 20.14 -4.49 11.62
N TYR A 10 19.82 -3.32 12.14
CA TYR A 10 20.38 -2.03 11.78
C TYR A 10 20.91 -1.35 13.04
N ASP A 11 21.90 -0.48 12.88
CA ASP A 11 22.54 0.25 13.96
C ASP A 11 21.58 1.28 14.57
N PRO A 12 21.14 1.11 15.82
CA PRO A 12 20.20 2.04 16.46
C PRO A 12 20.73 3.46 16.59
N ALA A 13 22.05 3.65 16.74
CA ALA A 13 22.64 4.98 16.88
C ALA A 13 22.58 5.75 15.55
N ARG A 14 22.89 5.09 14.44
CA ARG A 14 22.78 5.69 13.09
C ARG A 14 21.31 5.97 12.71
N LEU A 15 20.37 5.10 13.11
CA LEU A 15 18.93 5.35 12.93
C LEU A 15 18.48 6.59 13.71
N ALA A 16 18.96 6.76 14.95
CA ALA A 16 18.64 7.91 15.78
C ALA A 16 19.22 9.21 15.21
N GLU A 17 20.43 9.18 14.64
CA GLU A 17 21.04 10.33 13.97
C GLU A 17 20.20 10.82 12.78
N ASP A 18 19.79 9.91 11.90
CA ASP A 18 18.92 10.24 10.77
C ASP A 18 17.55 10.74 11.24
N LEU A 19 16.97 10.12 12.27
CA LEU A 19 15.74 10.61 12.87
C LEU A 19 15.89 12.06 13.36
N ASP A 20 16.98 12.38 14.05
CA ASP A 20 17.19 13.73 14.58
C ASP A 20 17.31 14.78 13.47
N ARG A 21 17.88 14.42 12.30
CA ARG A 21 17.90 15.29 11.10
C ARG A 21 16.49 15.53 10.55
N LEU A 22 15.68 14.47 10.47
CA LEU A 22 14.33 14.51 9.92
C LEU A 22 13.30 15.20 10.82
N ARG A 23 13.54 15.31 12.14
CA ARG A 23 12.61 15.94 13.10
C ARG A 23 12.32 17.41 12.82
N THR A 24 13.16 18.07 12.04
CA THR A 24 12.98 19.48 11.64
C THR A 24 12.05 19.63 10.44
N LEU A 25 11.73 18.54 9.73
CA LEU A 25 10.84 18.56 8.58
C LEU A 25 9.37 18.61 9.02
N PRO A 26 8.48 19.23 8.23
CA PRO A 26 7.05 19.19 8.47
C PRO A 26 6.55 17.75 8.56
N GLN A 27 5.68 17.49 9.53
CA GLN A 27 4.97 16.22 9.65
C GLN A 27 3.50 16.43 9.30
N ALA A 28 2.87 15.40 8.74
CA ALA A 28 1.45 15.39 8.46
C ALA A 28 0.73 14.35 9.36
N PRO A 29 -0.50 14.64 9.81
CA PRO A 29 -1.33 13.62 10.45
C PRO A 29 -1.59 12.48 9.48
N GLN A 30 -1.62 11.26 9.99
CA GLN A 30 -1.99 10.10 9.19
C GLN A 30 -3.49 10.10 8.90
N PRO A 31 -3.93 9.50 7.78
CA PRO A 31 -5.35 9.33 7.50
C PRO A 31 -5.93 8.20 8.33
N GLY A 32 -7.12 8.41 8.88
CA GLY A 32 -7.88 7.36 9.57
C GLY A 32 -8.78 7.91 10.67
N PRO A 33 -9.90 7.23 10.99
CA PRO A 33 -10.83 7.68 12.03
C PRO A 33 -10.44 7.25 13.45
N TYR A 34 -9.23 6.70 13.64
CA TYR A 34 -8.82 5.99 14.86
C TYR A 34 -7.77 6.75 15.68
N HIS A 35 -7.59 8.05 15.44
CA HIS A 35 -6.77 8.96 16.26
C HIS A 35 -7.25 10.41 16.06
N ASP A 36 -6.90 11.32 16.97
CA ASP A 36 -7.34 12.72 16.95
C ASP A 36 -6.31 13.67 16.29
N GLY A 37 -5.51 13.11 15.38
CA GLY A 37 -4.47 13.82 14.61
C GLY A 37 -3.06 13.80 15.21
N GLU A 38 -2.86 13.21 16.39
CA GLU A 38 -1.53 13.14 17.05
C GLU A 38 -0.61 12.10 16.43
N TRP A 39 -1.16 11.11 15.74
CA TRP A 39 -0.38 10.17 14.94
C TRP A 39 0.08 10.85 13.64
N THR A 40 1.34 11.25 13.61
CA THR A 40 1.93 12.02 12.50
C THR A 40 3.07 11.26 11.84
N GLY A 41 3.52 11.75 10.69
CA GLY A 41 4.69 11.18 10.04
C GLY A 41 5.34 12.04 8.98
N VAL A 42 6.51 11.56 8.54
CA VAL A 42 7.26 12.07 7.39
C VAL A 42 7.33 10.97 6.35
N ASP A 43 6.85 11.25 5.14
CA ASP A 43 6.94 10.33 4.00
C ASP A 43 8.36 10.35 3.45
N LEU A 44 9.00 9.18 3.44
CA LEU A 44 10.28 8.93 2.79
C LEU A 44 10.09 8.40 1.37
N TYR A 45 8.97 7.71 1.11
CA TYR A 45 8.51 7.35 -0.23
C TYR A 45 7.06 7.77 -0.38
N ALA A 46 6.76 8.41 -1.51
CA ALA A 46 5.41 8.80 -1.91
C ALA A 46 5.23 8.58 -3.41
N GLN A 47 3.99 8.51 -3.89
CA GLN A 47 3.71 8.43 -5.33
C GLN A 47 4.33 9.63 -6.05
N GLY A 48 5.09 9.37 -7.12
CA GLY A 48 5.86 10.39 -7.83
C GLY A 48 6.93 11.10 -6.99
N GLY A 49 7.25 10.61 -5.78
CA GLY A 49 8.12 11.29 -4.81
C GLY A 49 7.43 12.44 -4.06
N GLY A 50 6.09 12.51 -4.10
CA GLY A 50 5.30 13.55 -3.43
C GLY A 50 5.29 14.90 -4.16
N SER A 51 5.70 14.92 -5.43
CA SER A 51 5.74 16.13 -6.27
C SER A 51 5.29 15.83 -7.70
N GLY A 52 4.94 16.86 -8.46
CA GLY A 52 4.51 16.76 -9.85
C GLY A 52 2.99 16.93 -10.07
N PRO A 53 2.55 17.08 -11.33
CA PRO A 53 1.16 17.41 -11.65
C PRO A 53 0.18 16.23 -11.54
N ALA A 54 0.66 14.98 -11.61
CA ALA A 54 -0.18 13.79 -11.56
C ALA A 54 0.50 12.63 -10.80
N PRO A 55 0.84 12.82 -9.51
CA PRO A 55 1.58 11.84 -8.72
C PRO A 55 0.88 10.46 -8.68
N GLN A 56 -0.45 10.41 -8.72
CA GLN A 56 -1.25 9.18 -8.73
C GLN A 56 -1.03 8.26 -9.95
N LEU A 57 -0.40 8.78 -11.01
CA LEU A 57 -0.02 8.00 -12.20
C LEU A 57 1.39 7.41 -12.10
N GLU A 58 2.16 7.81 -11.09
CA GLU A 58 3.56 7.45 -10.94
C GLU A 58 3.77 6.43 -9.80
N PRO A 59 4.77 5.55 -9.93
CA PRO A 59 5.14 4.65 -8.85
C PRO A 59 5.62 5.43 -7.63
N PHE A 60 5.68 4.74 -6.48
CA PHE A 60 6.33 5.28 -5.29
C PHE A 60 7.83 5.50 -5.56
N ARG A 61 8.32 6.66 -5.14
CA ARG A 61 9.73 7.06 -5.26
C ARG A 61 10.18 7.73 -3.97
N PRO A 62 11.50 7.78 -3.71
CA PRO A 62 12.06 8.61 -2.64
C PRO A 62 11.52 10.04 -2.69
N THR A 63 11.17 10.59 -1.54
CA THR A 63 10.89 12.01 -1.37
C THR A 63 12.19 12.75 -1.05
N ALA A 64 12.17 14.08 -1.17
CA ALA A 64 13.31 14.92 -0.76
C ALA A 64 13.66 14.78 0.73
N ALA A 65 12.74 14.28 1.58
CA ALA A 65 13.05 14.01 2.98
C ALA A 65 14.16 12.96 3.11
N LEU A 66 14.19 11.95 2.25
CA LEU A 66 15.17 10.87 2.33
C LEU A 66 16.63 11.35 2.11
N ASP A 67 16.82 12.47 1.39
CA ASP A 67 18.14 13.08 1.16
C ASP A 67 18.82 13.52 2.48
N HIS A 68 18.03 13.75 3.53
CA HIS A 68 18.52 14.12 4.86
C HIS A 68 18.85 12.92 5.76
N ALA A 69 18.56 11.70 5.31
CA ALA A 69 18.68 10.47 6.08
C ALA A 69 19.46 9.38 5.33
N PRO A 70 20.79 9.54 5.20
CA PRO A 70 21.63 8.63 4.43
C PRO A 70 21.64 7.18 4.93
N TYR A 71 21.47 6.93 6.23
CA TYR A 71 21.39 5.57 6.75
C TYR A 71 20.04 4.91 6.46
N LEU A 72 18.94 5.65 6.55
CA LEU A 72 17.63 5.17 6.10
C LEU A 72 17.64 4.90 4.58
N ALA A 73 18.32 5.74 3.79
CA ALA A 73 18.49 5.52 2.35
C ALA A 73 19.28 4.22 2.07
N GLU A 74 20.41 4.01 2.76
CA GLU A 74 21.21 2.77 2.70
C GLU A 74 20.38 1.53 3.05
N LEU A 75 19.63 1.59 4.16
CA LEU A 75 18.73 0.53 4.62
C LEU A 75 17.70 0.18 3.56
N LEU A 76 17.00 1.18 3.02
CA LEU A 76 15.93 0.99 2.03
C LEU A 76 16.48 0.47 0.69
N ALA A 77 17.69 0.89 0.30
CA ALA A 77 18.38 0.35 -0.86
C ALA A 77 18.76 -1.14 -0.67
N GLY A 78 19.04 -1.55 0.56
CA GLY A 78 19.35 -2.95 0.92
C GLY A 78 18.16 -3.91 0.87
N LEU A 79 16.93 -3.40 0.70
CA LEU A 79 15.73 -4.20 0.46
C LEU A 79 15.47 -4.27 -1.05
N ASP A 80 15.82 -5.37 -1.72
CA ASP A 80 15.67 -5.51 -3.17
C ASP A 80 14.23 -5.83 -3.59
N VAL A 81 13.34 -4.88 -3.34
CA VAL A 81 11.90 -4.99 -3.54
C VAL A 81 11.33 -3.61 -3.88
N PRO A 82 10.32 -3.53 -4.77
CA PRO A 82 9.58 -2.28 -4.95
C PRO A 82 8.92 -1.86 -3.64
N LYS A 83 9.19 -0.63 -3.24
CA LYS A 83 8.56 -0.02 -2.06
C LYS A 83 7.26 0.65 -2.51
N LEU A 84 6.27 0.59 -1.65
CA LEU A 84 5.11 1.45 -1.69
C LEU A 84 5.39 2.64 -0.76
N MET A 85 4.46 2.93 0.14
CA MET A 85 4.61 4.00 1.11
C MET A 85 5.66 3.64 2.17
N VAL A 86 6.61 4.52 2.39
CA VAL A 86 7.63 4.39 3.45
C VAL A 86 7.60 5.64 4.30
N ARG A 87 7.45 5.47 5.62
CA ARG A 87 7.18 6.57 6.55
C ARG A 87 7.94 6.43 7.85
N LEU A 88 8.37 7.55 8.41
CA LEU A 88 8.59 7.64 9.85
C LEU A 88 7.26 7.97 10.52
N LEU A 89 6.77 7.06 11.35
CA LEU A 89 5.50 7.22 12.06
C LEU A 89 5.72 7.51 13.53
N THR A 90 5.26 8.68 13.94
CA THR A 90 5.46 9.33 15.23
C THR A 90 4.19 9.23 16.06
N LEU A 91 4.29 8.77 17.30
CA LEU A 91 3.20 8.82 18.28
C LEU A 91 3.71 9.50 19.56
N PRO A 92 3.20 10.69 19.92
CA PRO A 92 3.67 11.41 21.12
C PRO A 92 3.22 10.73 22.43
N PRO A 93 3.80 11.13 23.58
CA PRO A 93 3.33 10.72 24.90
C PRO A 93 1.82 10.94 25.08
N GLY A 94 1.14 9.97 25.69
CA GLY A 94 -0.29 10.03 26.01
C GLY A 94 -1.24 9.81 24.83
N ALA A 95 -0.75 9.73 23.59
CA ALA A 95 -1.58 9.48 22.42
C ALA A 95 -1.85 7.98 22.21
N ASP A 96 -2.97 7.69 21.56
CA ASP A 96 -3.38 6.35 21.16
C ASP A 96 -3.86 6.29 19.71
N ILE A 97 -3.87 5.07 19.19
CA ILE A 97 -4.40 4.68 17.90
C ILE A 97 -5.40 3.57 18.21
N GLY A 98 -6.68 3.88 18.01
CA GLY A 98 -7.81 3.00 18.24
C GLY A 98 -7.74 1.72 17.41
N GLU A 99 -8.53 0.73 17.81
CA GLU A 99 -8.52 -0.58 17.19
C GLU A 99 -9.03 -0.56 15.75
N HIS A 100 -8.20 -1.03 14.82
CA HIS A 100 -8.49 -1.06 13.39
C HIS A 100 -7.79 -2.25 12.72
N ASN A 101 -7.96 -2.41 11.42
CA ASN A 101 -7.20 -3.36 10.61
C ASN A 101 -6.79 -2.76 9.26
N ASP A 102 -5.64 -3.17 8.76
CA ASP A 102 -5.11 -2.75 7.46
C ASP A 102 -5.41 -3.85 6.42
N ALA A 103 -6.64 -3.88 5.90
CA ALA A 103 -7.08 -4.93 4.99
C ALA A 103 -6.14 -5.11 3.79
N GLY A 104 -5.57 -4.03 3.27
CA GLY A 104 -4.62 -4.04 2.14
C GLY A 104 -3.17 -4.41 2.49
N CYS A 105 -2.88 -4.88 3.70
CA CYS A 105 -1.54 -5.29 4.14
C CYS A 105 -1.45 -6.80 4.37
N ASN A 106 -1.66 -7.59 3.32
CA ASN A 106 -1.58 -9.05 3.40
C ASN A 106 -1.07 -9.70 2.10
N PRO A 107 -0.58 -10.95 2.17
CA PRO A 107 0.01 -11.64 1.01
C PRO A 107 -0.94 -11.90 -0.16
N GLN A 108 -2.22 -12.14 0.10
CA GLN A 108 -3.22 -12.34 -0.95
C GLN A 108 -3.51 -11.02 -1.70
N PHE A 109 -3.51 -9.88 -1.01
CA PHE A 109 -3.58 -8.56 -1.64
C PHE A 109 -2.26 -8.14 -2.30
N GLY A 110 -1.12 -8.71 -1.88
CA GLY A 110 0.16 -8.61 -2.58
C GLY A 110 1.15 -7.61 -1.98
N SER A 111 1.00 -7.30 -0.70
CA SER A 111 1.92 -6.44 0.05
C SER A 111 2.17 -6.99 1.45
N VAL A 112 3.29 -6.57 2.05
CA VAL A 112 3.56 -6.74 3.48
C VAL A 112 4.06 -5.44 4.07
N ARG A 113 3.73 -5.21 5.34
CA ARG A 113 4.18 -4.05 6.11
C ARG A 113 5.31 -4.46 7.04
N LEU A 114 6.45 -3.80 6.88
CA LEU A 114 7.64 -4.01 7.71
C LEU A 114 7.83 -2.83 8.66
N HIS A 115 8.41 -3.10 9.82
CA HIS A 115 8.74 -2.10 10.82
C HIS A 115 10.19 -2.20 11.25
N VAL A 116 10.81 -1.04 11.46
CA VAL A 116 12.06 -0.90 12.21
C VAL A 116 11.80 0.11 13.33
N PRO A 117 11.71 -0.32 14.60
CA PRO A 117 11.64 0.61 15.71
C PRO A 117 12.93 1.45 15.76
N ILE A 118 12.80 2.77 15.92
CA ILE A 118 13.94 3.69 16.06
C ILE A 118 13.98 4.23 17.49
N ARG A 119 12.86 4.79 17.96
CA ARG A 119 12.65 5.19 19.35
C ARG A 119 11.37 4.55 19.87
N THR A 120 11.45 3.82 20.98
CA THR A 120 10.31 3.17 21.62
C THR A 120 10.55 3.06 23.13
N HIS A 121 9.54 2.62 23.88
CA HIS A 121 9.60 2.43 25.34
C HIS A 121 8.83 1.16 25.73
N PRO A 122 9.18 0.50 26.84
CA PRO A 122 8.37 -0.59 27.39
C PRO A 122 6.90 -0.24 27.61
N ASP A 123 6.58 1.03 27.87
CA ASP A 123 5.19 1.52 28.07
C ASP A 123 4.51 1.97 26.77
N VAL A 124 5.17 1.81 25.62
CA VAL A 124 4.48 1.80 24.32
C VAL A 124 3.88 0.42 24.13
N VAL A 125 2.55 0.34 24.06
CA VAL A 125 1.81 -0.92 23.95
C VAL A 125 1.17 -1.00 22.57
N MET A 126 1.71 -1.89 21.72
CA MET A 126 1.07 -2.32 20.48
C MET A 126 0.51 -3.72 20.67
N VAL A 127 -0.73 -3.94 20.26
CA VAL A 127 -1.35 -5.26 20.26
C VAL A 127 -1.83 -5.59 18.86
N VAL A 128 -1.51 -6.78 18.35
CA VAL A 128 -1.97 -7.32 17.07
C VAL A 128 -2.61 -8.67 17.35
N ASP A 129 -3.90 -8.81 16.99
CA ASP A 129 -4.70 -10.03 17.22
C ASP A 129 -4.62 -10.56 18.66
N GLY A 130 -4.65 -9.63 19.63
CA GLY A 130 -4.55 -9.95 21.07
C GLY A 130 -3.13 -10.23 21.58
N GLU A 131 -2.11 -10.28 20.71
CA GLU A 131 -0.72 -10.45 21.10
C GLU A 131 -0.01 -9.10 21.24
N ARG A 132 0.70 -8.88 22.37
CA ARG A 132 1.49 -7.67 22.58
C ARG A 132 2.84 -7.75 21.87
N MET A 133 3.10 -6.79 20.99
CA MET A 133 4.37 -6.68 20.27
C MET A 133 5.47 -6.09 21.18
N ARG A 134 6.67 -6.68 21.14
CA ARG A 134 7.84 -6.27 21.96
C ARG A 134 9.09 -6.03 21.11
N TRP A 135 8.91 -5.39 19.96
CA TRP A 135 9.97 -5.14 18.97
C TRP A 135 11.06 -4.21 19.52
N GLN A 136 12.34 -4.52 19.27
CA GLN A 136 13.44 -3.71 19.77
C GLN A 136 13.98 -2.73 18.71
N PRO A 137 14.57 -1.60 19.13
CA PRO A 137 15.25 -0.68 18.22
C PRO A 137 16.25 -1.36 17.29
N GLY A 138 16.20 -0.99 16.00
CA GLY A 138 17.10 -1.50 14.97
C GLY A 138 16.76 -2.88 14.41
N GLU A 139 15.83 -3.62 14.99
CA GLU A 139 15.40 -4.91 14.44
C GLU A 139 14.38 -4.73 13.31
N LEU A 140 14.48 -5.54 12.24
CA LEU A 140 13.44 -5.61 11.21
C LEU A 140 12.33 -6.57 11.65
N TRP A 141 11.10 -6.09 11.66
CA TRP A 141 9.92 -6.84 12.06
C TRP A 141 8.85 -6.83 10.99
N TRP A 142 8.10 -7.91 10.93
CA TRP A 142 6.80 -7.97 10.28
C TRP A 142 5.71 -8.17 11.35
N GLY A 143 4.55 -7.58 11.11
CA GLY A 143 3.31 -7.85 11.83
C GLY A 143 2.16 -8.07 10.84
N ASP A 144 1.22 -8.93 11.18
CA ASP A 144 0.01 -9.18 10.40
C ASP A 144 -1.03 -8.09 10.66
N PHE A 145 -0.82 -6.92 10.06
CA PHE A 145 -1.73 -5.78 10.21
C PHE A 145 -3.08 -5.96 9.52
N SER A 146 -3.27 -7.04 8.75
CA SER A 146 -4.60 -7.44 8.27
C SER A 146 -5.55 -7.79 9.41
N LYS A 147 -4.99 -8.10 10.59
CA LYS A 147 -5.71 -8.41 11.82
C LYS A 147 -5.98 -7.16 12.64
N ARG A 148 -6.92 -7.27 13.57
CA ARG A 148 -7.27 -6.17 14.47
C ARG A 148 -6.07 -5.81 15.32
N HIS A 149 -5.76 -4.53 15.39
CA HIS A 149 -4.63 -4.03 16.14
C HIS A 149 -4.88 -2.62 16.65
N TRP A 150 -4.18 -2.27 17.72
CA TRP A 150 -4.23 -0.95 18.34
C TRP A 150 -2.86 -0.62 18.96
N LEU A 151 -2.62 0.66 19.22
CA LEU A 151 -1.38 1.16 19.79
C LEU A 151 -1.68 2.26 20.82
N ARG A 152 -0.98 2.27 21.96
CA ARG A 152 -1.00 3.37 22.92
C ARG A 152 0.41 3.71 23.38
N ASN A 153 0.69 4.99 23.57
CA ASN A 153 1.95 5.44 24.14
C ASN A 153 1.77 5.96 25.57
N ASP A 154 1.91 5.08 26.56
CA ASP A 154 1.83 5.45 27.98
C ASP A 154 3.18 5.95 28.54
N SER A 155 4.14 6.22 27.68
CA SER A 155 5.49 6.63 28.08
C SER A 155 5.70 8.13 27.95
N GLU A 156 6.77 8.63 28.57
CA GLU A 156 7.22 10.01 28.45
C GLU A 156 8.02 10.30 27.16
N VAL A 157 8.23 9.29 26.30
CA VAL A 157 9.01 9.45 25.07
C VAL A 157 8.12 9.39 23.84
N THR A 158 8.44 10.21 22.84
CA THR A 158 7.82 10.10 21.52
C THR A 158 8.29 8.80 20.84
N ARG A 159 7.35 7.91 20.53
CA ARG A 159 7.61 6.69 19.77
C ARG A 159 7.79 7.03 18.30
N VAL A 160 8.82 6.47 17.66
CA VAL A 160 9.03 6.56 16.21
C VAL A 160 9.47 5.21 15.65
N HIS A 161 8.72 4.68 14.68
CA HIS A 161 9.15 3.54 13.86
C HIS A 161 9.25 3.97 12.40
N LEU A 162 10.23 3.43 11.69
CA LEU A 162 10.20 3.34 10.24
C LEU A 162 9.20 2.25 9.85
N VAL A 163 8.24 2.60 9.00
CA VAL A 163 7.21 1.70 8.46
C VAL A 163 7.38 1.64 6.96
N ILE A 164 7.48 0.42 6.42
CA ILE A 164 7.84 0.16 5.02
C ILE A 164 6.80 -0.78 4.43
N ASP A 165 5.91 -0.24 3.61
CA ASP A 165 5.03 -1.07 2.80
C ASP A 165 5.79 -1.50 1.56
N VAL A 166 5.85 -2.80 1.29
CA VAL A 166 6.57 -3.36 0.13
C VAL A 166 5.68 -4.30 -0.65
N LEU A 167 5.91 -4.35 -1.96
CA LEU A 167 5.31 -5.39 -2.80
C LEU A 167 5.98 -6.74 -2.53
N ILE A 168 5.33 -7.84 -2.90
CA ILE A 168 5.89 -9.16 -2.64
C ILE A 168 6.69 -9.67 -3.84
N ASN A 169 7.96 -10.01 -3.63
CA ASN A 169 8.81 -10.74 -4.57
C ASN A 169 9.63 -11.81 -3.83
N ASP A 170 10.46 -12.56 -4.55
CA ASP A 170 11.28 -13.63 -3.95
C ASP A 170 12.26 -13.11 -2.89
N PHE A 171 12.80 -11.90 -3.05
CA PHE A 171 13.70 -11.29 -2.07
C PHE A 171 13.02 -11.14 -0.71
N VAL A 172 11.85 -10.48 -0.67
CA VAL A 172 11.17 -10.23 0.61
C VAL A 172 10.59 -11.52 1.20
N LEU A 173 10.09 -12.45 0.37
CA LEU A 173 9.67 -13.78 0.84
C LEU A 173 10.82 -14.57 1.47
N GLY A 174 12.03 -14.43 0.94
CA GLY A 174 13.24 -15.04 1.50
C GLY A 174 13.64 -14.52 2.88
N LEU A 175 13.05 -13.42 3.37
CA LEU A 175 13.25 -12.93 4.73
C LEU A 175 12.37 -13.66 5.76
N PHE A 176 11.31 -14.34 5.33
CA PHE A 176 10.35 -14.99 6.21
C PHE A 176 10.70 -16.46 6.48
N PRO A 177 10.22 -17.02 7.59
CA PRO A 177 10.28 -18.46 7.80
C PRO A 177 9.60 -19.24 6.65
N PRO A 178 10.25 -20.27 6.08
CA PRO A 178 9.70 -21.00 4.92
C PRO A 178 8.31 -21.57 5.14
N GLU A 179 8.00 -22.02 6.36
CA GLU A 179 6.70 -22.55 6.76
C GLU A 179 5.59 -21.49 6.72
N LEU A 180 5.92 -20.24 7.05
CA LEU A 180 4.98 -19.12 6.96
C LEU A 180 4.67 -18.81 5.49
N VAL A 181 5.69 -18.80 4.63
CA VAL A 181 5.53 -18.58 3.19
C VAL A 181 4.75 -19.73 2.54
N ALA A 182 5.02 -20.97 2.92
CA ALA A 182 4.26 -22.14 2.43
C ALA A 182 2.78 -22.01 2.78
N ARG A 183 2.46 -21.65 4.03
CA ARG A 183 1.08 -21.39 4.46
C ARG A 183 0.42 -20.30 3.62
N TRP A 184 1.08 -19.17 3.40
CA TRP A 184 0.51 -18.10 2.55
C TRP A 184 0.27 -18.52 1.10
N ARG A 185 1.05 -19.47 0.57
CA ARG A 185 0.82 -20.02 -0.78
C ARG A 185 -0.40 -20.95 -0.84
N GLU A 186 -0.74 -21.60 0.27
CA GLU A 186 -1.87 -22.52 0.40
C GLU A 186 -3.17 -21.82 0.79
N GLU A 187 -3.09 -20.63 1.41
CA GLU A 187 -4.24 -19.84 1.84
C GLU A 187 -4.93 -19.11 0.68
N GLY A 188 -6.24 -19.33 0.49
CA GLY A 188 -7.06 -18.55 -0.45
C GLY A 188 -6.59 -18.68 -1.90
N THR A 189 -6.26 -17.54 -2.52
CA THR A 189 -5.67 -17.48 -3.88
C THR A 189 -4.14 -17.61 -3.88
N GLY A 190 -3.52 -17.79 -2.72
CA GLY A 190 -2.08 -17.77 -2.53
C GLY A 190 -1.53 -16.34 -2.47
N ILE A 191 -0.29 -16.17 -2.92
CA ILE A 191 0.43 -14.89 -2.84
C ILE A 191 0.29 -14.12 -4.16
N SER A 192 -0.17 -12.87 -4.07
CA SER A 192 -0.15 -11.94 -5.21
C SER A 192 1.22 -11.29 -5.32
N ALA A 193 2.16 -11.95 -6.00
CA ALA A 193 3.51 -11.44 -6.18
C ALA A 193 3.61 -10.35 -7.27
N TYR A 194 4.45 -9.36 -7.02
CA TYR A 194 4.87 -8.34 -7.98
C TYR A 194 5.48 -8.98 -9.23
N ARG A 195 5.10 -8.41 -10.37
CA ARG A 195 5.67 -8.75 -11.68
C ARG A 195 6.19 -7.47 -12.31
N PRO A 196 7.44 -7.46 -12.79
CA PRO A 196 7.94 -6.34 -13.59
C PRO A 196 7.05 -6.11 -14.81
N PRO A 197 6.79 -4.85 -15.18
CA PRO A 197 5.98 -4.55 -16.35
C PRO A 197 6.69 -4.99 -17.63
N LEU A 198 5.90 -5.44 -18.61
CA LEU A 198 6.36 -5.72 -19.96
C LEU A 198 6.82 -4.43 -20.65
N PRO A 199 7.66 -4.53 -21.71
CA PRO A 199 8.09 -3.37 -22.48
C PRO A 199 6.91 -2.53 -22.98
N ARG A 200 7.13 -1.21 -22.96
CA ARG A 200 6.20 -0.17 -23.41
C ARG A 200 5.96 -0.26 -24.92
N ASP A 201 4.69 -0.26 -25.32
CA ASP A 201 4.27 -0.37 -26.71
C ASP A 201 2.84 0.17 -26.88
N ASP A 202 2.69 1.44 -27.26
CA ASP A 202 1.39 2.10 -27.40
C ASP A 202 0.49 1.43 -28.44
N ALA A 203 1.06 0.97 -29.57
CA ALA A 203 0.28 0.32 -30.62
C ALA A 203 -0.38 -0.97 -30.11
N ALA A 204 0.32 -1.71 -29.25
CA ALA A 204 -0.25 -2.89 -28.60
C ALA A 204 -1.27 -2.57 -27.49
N LEU A 205 -1.32 -1.32 -27.01
CA LEU A 205 -2.26 -0.86 -25.99
C LEU A 205 -3.56 -0.31 -26.56
N GLU A 206 -3.55 0.19 -27.80
CA GLU A 206 -4.73 0.80 -28.45
C GLU A 206 -5.98 -0.09 -28.37
N ARG A 207 -5.81 -1.41 -28.52
CA ARG A 207 -6.93 -2.36 -28.44
C ARG A 207 -7.64 -2.39 -27.08
N PHE A 208 -6.98 -1.94 -26.01
CA PHE A 208 -7.49 -1.94 -24.64
C PHE A 208 -8.09 -0.59 -24.20
N THR A 209 -8.13 0.39 -25.12
CA THR A 209 -8.71 1.71 -24.85
C THR A 209 -10.23 1.70 -24.94
N GLY A 210 -10.87 2.66 -24.27
CA GLY A 210 -12.33 2.83 -24.31
C GLY A 210 -12.94 3.29 -22.99
N GLY A 211 -14.24 3.58 -23.02
CA GLY A 211 -15.02 3.92 -21.84
C GLY A 211 -15.70 2.70 -21.22
N PHE A 212 -15.64 2.59 -19.89
CA PHE A 212 -16.22 1.50 -19.13
C PHE A 212 -16.92 2.01 -17.86
N LEU A 213 -18.01 1.38 -17.45
CA LEU A 213 -18.65 1.66 -16.16
C LEU A 213 -17.84 1.00 -15.05
N LEU A 214 -17.27 1.82 -14.18
CA LEU A 214 -16.59 1.38 -12.96
C LEU A 214 -17.61 1.40 -11.82
N PRO A 215 -17.96 0.23 -11.26
CA PRO A 215 -18.97 0.12 -10.22
C PRO A 215 -18.51 0.78 -8.91
N ASN A 216 -19.47 1.31 -8.14
CA ASN A 216 -19.17 2.10 -6.95
C ASN A 216 -18.34 1.34 -5.90
N GLN A 217 -18.46 0.01 -5.84
CA GLN A 217 -17.71 -0.86 -4.93
C GLN A 217 -16.20 -0.74 -5.13
N LEU A 218 -15.73 -0.43 -6.35
CA LEU A 218 -14.30 -0.33 -6.67
C LEU A 218 -13.71 1.06 -6.39
N MET A 219 -14.53 2.08 -6.17
CA MET A 219 -14.04 3.44 -6.02
C MET A 219 -13.08 3.66 -4.85
N PRO A 220 -13.15 2.94 -3.71
CA PRO A 220 -12.13 2.98 -2.66
C PRO A 220 -10.69 2.72 -3.16
N LEU A 221 -10.53 1.95 -4.23
CA LEU A 221 -9.22 1.59 -4.79
C LEU A 221 -8.67 2.63 -5.77
N PHE A 222 -9.54 3.43 -6.40
CA PHE A 222 -9.18 4.29 -7.53
C PHE A 222 -9.54 5.78 -7.34
N GLY A 223 -10.36 6.11 -6.34
CA GLY A 223 -10.86 7.46 -6.07
C GLY A 223 -9.94 8.32 -5.20
N GLY A 224 -8.64 8.04 -5.18
CA GLY A 224 -7.67 8.69 -4.28
C GLY A 224 -7.81 10.21 -4.21
N GLY A 225 -7.86 10.74 -2.99
CA GLY A 225 -7.99 12.18 -2.71
C GLY A 225 -9.39 12.76 -2.84
N LYS A 226 -10.38 12.00 -3.32
CA LYS A 226 -11.80 12.41 -3.35
C LYS A 226 -12.51 11.89 -2.09
N GLY A 227 -13.42 12.68 -1.54
CA GLY A 227 -14.27 12.25 -0.42
C GLY A 227 -15.17 11.09 -0.84
N LEU A 228 -15.46 10.17 0.09
CA LEU A 228 -16.29 8.98 -0.13
C LEU A 228 -17.63 9.29 -0.84
N GLU A 229 -18.23 10.42 -0.48
CA GLU A 229 -19.50 10.94 -1.02
C GLU A 229 -19.44 11.19 -2.54
N ALA A 230 -18.29 11.62 -3.07
CA ALA A 230 -18.09 11.88 -4.49
C ALA A 230 -17.94 10.60 -5.33
N LEU A 231 -17.95 9.43 -4.68
CA LEU A 231 -17.63 8.13 -5.25
C LEU A 231 -18.80 7.13 -5.18
N VAL A 232 -19.90 7.48 -4.51
CA VAL A 232 -21.02 6.57 -4.20
C VAL A 232 -21.77 6.08 -5.45
N ASP A 233 -21.74 6.84 -6.55
CA ASP A 233 -22.46 6.50 -7.79
C ASP A 233 -21.60 5.72 -8.80
N GLY A 234 -20.35 5.39 -8.44
CA GLY A 234 -19.38 4.84 -9.39
C GLY A 234 -18.83 5.92 -10.34
N ALA A 235 -18.22 5.52 -11.44
CA ALA A 235 -17.66 6.45 -12.42
C ALA A 235 -17.59 5.85 -13.82
N VAL A 236 -17.51 6.72 -14.83
CA VAL A 236 -17.05 6.30 -16.15
C VAL A 236 -15.52 6.30 -16.12
N ALA A 237 -14.93 5.12 -16.31
CA ALA A 237 -13.51 4.92 -16.50
C ALA A 237 -13.16 5.03 -17.99
N GLU A 238 -12.43 6.07 -18.36
CA GLU A 238 -11.88 6.24 -19.70
C GLU A 238 -10.43 5.75 -19.73
N LEU A 239 -10.18 4.71 -20.52
CA LEU A 239 -8.86 4.11 -20.70
C LEU A 239 -8.23 4.65 -21.98
N THR A 240 -7.06 5.27 -21.85
CA THR A 240 -6.30 5.85 -22.96
C THR A 240 -4.87 5.31 -22.97
N ALA A 241 -4.31 5.04 -24.15
CA ALA A 241 -2.89 4.68 -24.28
C ALA A 241 -2.03 5.96 -24.26
N ARG A 242 -1.03 6.00 -23.37
CA ARG A 242 -0.11 7.13 -23.22
C ARG A 242 1.23 6.67 -22.68
N ASP A 243 2.31 7.06 -23.34
CA ASP A 243 3.69 6.83 -22.91
C ASP A 243 4.01 5.36 -22.60
N GLY A 244 3.38 4.43 -23.33
CA GLY A 244 3.51 2.99 -23.17
C GLY A 244 2.71 2.37 -22.03
N ARG A 245 1.73 3.09 -21.49
CA ARG A 245 0.83 2.67 -20.39
C ARG A 245 -0.63 2.93 -20.75
N LEU A 246 -1.55 2.27 -20.04
CA LEU A 246 -2.95 2.72 -20.04
C LEU A 246 -3.14 3.71 -18.90
N VAL A 247 -3.74 4.85 -19.18
CA VAL A 247 -4.18 5.82 -18.16
C VAL A 247 -5.67 5.69 -17.98
N VAL A 248 -6.10 5.50 -16.75
CA VAL A 248 -7.51 5.47 -16.36
C VAL A 248 -7.89 6.87 -15.89
N GLY A 249 -8.74 7.54 -16.65
CA GLY A 249 -9.43 8.76 -16.23
C GLY A 249 -10.79 8.43 -15.61
N LEU A 250 -11.10 8.99 -14.45
CA LEU A 250 -12.41 8.88 -13.82
C LEU A 250 -13.12 10.23 -13.90
N ASN A 251 -14.22 10.28 -14.65
CA ASN A 251 -14.99 11.50 -14.90
C ASN A 251 -14.12 12.65 -15.46
N GLY A 252 -13.20 12.32 -16.38
CA GLY A 252 -12.31 13.28 -17.05
C GLY A 252 -11.01 13.59 -16.31
N GLU A 253 -10.83 13.13 -15.07
CA GLU A 253 -9.62 13.38 -14.27
C GLU A 253 -8.74 12.13 -14.18
N PRO A 254 -7.40 12.23 -14.35
CA PRO A 254 -6.51 11.08 -14.20
C PRO A 254 -6.59 10.47 -12.80
N ALA A 255 -6.86 9.17 -12.72
CA ALA A 255 -7.02 8.46 -11.45
C ALA A 255 -5.86 7.50 -11.17
N CYS A 256 -5.46 6.70 -12.15
CA CYS A 256 -4.31 5.80 -12.03
C CYS A 256 -3.75 5.44 -13.41
N ALA A 257 -2.54 4.88 -13.42
CA ALA A 257 -1.97 4.26 -14.61
C ALA A 257 -1.95 2.74 -14.45
N LEU A 258 -2.05 2.01 -15.54
CA LEU A 258 -1.94 0.56 -15.62
C LEU A 258 -0.71 0.18 -16.44
N GLU A 259 0.05 -0.78 -15.94
CA GLU A 259 1.20 -1.37 -16.63
C GLU A 259 0.91 -2.82 -16.99
N ARG A 260 1.22 -3.19 -18.24
CA ARG A 260 0.99 -4.54 -18.75
C ARG A 260 1.98 -5.49 -18.10
N VAL A 261 1.51 -6.57 -17.48
CA VAL A 261 2.36 -7.59 -16.83
C VAL A 261 2.24 -8.98 -17.47
N ALA A 262 1.21 -9.21 -18.27
CA ALA A 262 1.05 -10.36 -19.16
C ALA A 262 0.13 -9.98 -20.34
N ASP A 263 -0.08 -10.89 -21.28
CA ASP A 263 -1.07 -10.66 -22.35
C ASP A 263 -2.46 -10.51 -21.75
N GLY A 264 -3.10 -9.37 -22.00
CA GLY A 264 -4.41 -9.02 -21.42
C GLY A 264 -4.42 -8.79 -19.91
N THR A 265 -3.29 -8.80 -19.20
CA THR A 265 -3.27 -8.54 -17.74
C THR A 265 -2.43 -7.33 -17.39
N PHE A 266 -3.00 -6.44 -16.58
CA PHE A 266 -2.38 -5.20 -16.16
C PHE A 266 -2.40 -5.07 -14.63
N SER A 267 -1.30 -4.56 -14.08
CA SER A 267 -1.23 -4.11 -12.69
C SER A 267 -1.48 -2.61 -12.62
N VAL A 268 -2.03 -2.15 -11.50
CA VAL A 268 -2.20 -0.72 -11.24
C VAL A 268 -0.89 -0.16 -10.68
N VAL A 269 -0.38 0.92 -11.27
CA VAL A 269 0.87 1.56 -10.83
C VAL A 269 0.74 2.03 -9.38
N GLY A 270 1.71 1.66 -8.54
CA GLY A 270 1.74 2.06 -7.13
C GLY A 270 0.72 1.33 -6.25
N GLN A 271 0.11 0.23 -6.72
CA GLN A 271 -0.79 -0.60 -5.93
C GLN A 271 -0.23 -2.03 -5.79
N PRO A 272 -0.66 -2.78 -4.76
CA PRO A 272 -0.38 -4.21 -4.64
C PRO A 272 -0.90 -5.05 -5.81
N ALA A 273 -0.19 -6.14 -6.11
CA ALA A 273 -0.49 -7.00 -7.27
C ALA A 273 -1.78 -7.82 -7.15
N GLY A 274 -2.45 -7.78 -6.00
CA GLY A 274 -3.78 -8.35 -5.80
C GLY A 274 -4.91 -7.52 -6.41
N VAL A 275 -4.60 -6.36 -7.01
CA VAL A 275 -5.52 -5.57 -7.85
C VAL A 275 -5.02 -5.60 -9.29
N THR A 276 -5.75 -6.27 -10.19
CA THR A 276 -5.41 -6.37 -11.62
C THR A 276 -6.58 -6.00 -12.51
N TRP A 277 -6.27 -5.58 -13.73
CA TRP A 277 -7.22 -5.41 -14.82
C TRP A 277 -6.95 -6.51 -15.85
N GLU A 278 -7.91 -7.41 -16.03
CA GLU A 278 -7.84 -8.56 -16.94
C GLU A 278 -8.77 -8.34 -18.12
N PHE A 279 -8.22 -8.22 -19.33
CA PHE A 279 -8.96 -8.02 -20.56
C PHE A 279 -9.20 -9.34 -21.26
N ASP A 280 -10.44 -9.58 -21.67
CA ASP A 280 -10.79 -10.71 -22.52
C ASP A 280 -10.39 -10.48 -23.99
N ALA A 281 -10.69 -11.46 -24.85
CA ALA A 281 -10.41 -11.37 -26.29
C ALA A 281 -11.17 -10.23 -27.01
N SER A 282 -12.25 -9.72 -26.41
CA SER A 282 -13.01 -8.57 -26.90
C SER A 282 -12.54 -7.24 -26.31
N ALA A 283 -11.43 -7.27 -25.56
CA ALA A 283 -10.85 -6.14 -24.84
C ALA A 283 -11.85 -5.46 -23.90
N VAL A 284 -12.69 -6.25 -23.23
CA VAL A 284 -13.49 -5.79 -22.10
C VAL A 284 -12.76 -6.18 -20.80
N PRO A 285 -12.47 -5.22 -19.91
CA PRO A 285 -11.76 -5.49 -18.68
C PRO A 285 -12.67 -6.09 -17.60
N THR A 286 -12.10 -6.97 -16.81
CA THR A 286 -12.55 -7.37 -15.48
C THR A 286 -11.53 -6.86 -14.47
N VAL A 287 -11.98 -6.09 -13.47
CA VAL A 287 -11.13 -5.74 -12.33
C VAL A 287 -11.17 -6.90 -11.34
N VAL A 288 -10.00 -7.43 -10.98
CA VAL A 288 -9.85 -8.52 -10.03
C VAL A 288 -9.21 -7.98 -8.77
N VAL A 289 -9.81 -8.30 -7.61
CA VAL A 289 -9.35 -7.85 -6.29
C VAL A 289 -9.25 -9.07 -5.38
N ARG A 290 -8.10 -9.29 -4.75
CA ARG A 290 -7.80 -10.49 -3.94
C ARG A 290 -7.50 -10.17 -2.49
N GLY A 291 -7.89 -11.05 -1.57
CA GLY A 291 -7.38 -10.98 -0.19
C GLY A 291 -7.89 -9.81 0.64
N VAL A 292 -9.06 -9.27 0.33
CA VAL A 292 -9.70 -8.18 1.10
C VAL A 292 -11.17 -8.51 1.35
N PRO A 293 -11.85 -7.88 2.33
CA PRO A 293 -13.29 -8.04 2.51
C PRO A 293 -14.11 -7.56 1.30
N GLU A 294 -15.37 -7.99 1.21
CA GLU A 294 -16.31 -7.51 0.17
C GLU A 294 -16.59 -6.00 0.28
N ASP A 295 -16.71 -5.49 1.51
CA ASP A 295 -16.91 -4.06 1.78
C ASP A 295 -15.58 -3.32 1.71
N LEU A 296 -15.18 -2.96 0.48
CA LEU A 296 -13.95 -2.20 0.22
C LEU A 296 -13.96 -0.80 0.84
N TYR A 297 -15.13 -0.22 1.08
CA TYR A 297 -15.27 1.08 1.75
C TYR A 297 -14.92 0.98 3.22
N ALA A 298 -15.52 0.03 3.94
CA ALA A 298 -15.17 -0.22 5.34
C ALA A 298 -13.69 -0.59 5.48
N ALA A 299 -13.18 -1.43 4.57
CA ALA A 299 -11.78 -1.84 4.54
C ALA A 299 -10.83 -0.64 4.39
N GLN A 300 -11.16 0.35 3.54
CA GLN A 300 -10.36 1.57 3.39
C GLN A 300 -10.35 2.44 4.65
N LEU A 301 -11.44 2.41 5.44
CA LEU A 301 -11.57 3.16 6.69
C LEU A 301 -10.93 2.44 7.90
N GLY A 302 -10.30 1.29 7.69
CA GLY A 302 -9.68 0.50 8.75
C GLY A 302 -10.67 -0.39 9.52
N PHE A 303 -11.84 -0.66 8.94
CA PHE A 303 -12.86 -1.52 9.54
C PHE A 303 -13.11 -2.77 8.70
N GLN A 304 -13.04 -3.95 9.31
CA GLN A 304 -13.50 -5.17 8.64
C GLN A 304 -15.01 -5.35 8.81
N ARG A 305 -15.74 -5.42 7.69
CA ARG A 305 -17.11 -5.94 7.65
C ARG A 305 -17.15 -7.19 6.77
N GLY A 306 -17.58 -8.30 7.37
CA GLY A 306 -17.59 -9.60 6.70
C GLY A 306 -16.22 -10.29 6.65
N PRO A 307 -16.19 -11.50 6.06
CA PRO A 307 -14.95 -12.25 5.89
C PRO A 307 -14.05 -11.64 4.81
N VAL A 308 -12.74 -11.89 4.92
CA VAL A 308 -11.82 -11.67 3.80
C VAL A 308 -12.16 -12.69 2.70
N VAL A 309 -12.34 -12.20 1.47
CA VAL A 309 -12.62 -13.05 0.31
C VAL A 309 -11.35 -13.25 -0.52
N ALA A 310 -11.17 -14.48 -1.01
CA ALA A 310 -9.95 -14.87 -1.71
C ALA A 310 -9.79 -14.12 -3.05
N GLU A 311 -10.89 -13.92 -3.76
CA GLU A 311 -10.95 -13.18 -5.03
C GLU A 311 -12.37 -12.62 -5.25
N GLN A 312 -12.43 -11.38 -5.75
CA GLN A 312 -13.62 -10.72 -6.27
C GLN A 312 -13.34 -10.31 -7.71
N ARG A 313 -14.34 -10.49 -8.59
CA ARG A 313 -14.22 -10.19 -10.02
C ARG A 313 -15.34 -9.23 -10.43
N PHE A 314 -14.97 -8.11 -11.03
CA PHE A 314 -15.87 -7.06 -11.46
C PHE A 314 -15.75 -6.89 -12.97
N PRO A 315 -16.51 -7.64 -13.78
CA PRO A 315 -16.55 -7.40 -15.23
C PRO A 315 -17.12 -5.99 -15.47
N LEU A 316 -16.42 -5.19 -16.28
CA LEU A 316 -16.87 -3.83 -16.58
C LEU A 316 -17.72 -3.81 -17.83
N GLU A 317 -18.71 -2.92 -17.85
CA GLU A 317 -19.58 -2.74 -19.01
C GLU A 317 -19.05 -1.61 -19.90
N ARG A 318 -18.99 -1.85 -21.21
CA ARG A 318 -18.55 -0.84 -22.17
C ARG A 318 -19.59 0.28 -22.28
N VAL A 319 -19.13 1.53 -22.19
CA VAL A 319 -19.96 2.71 -22.45
C VAL A 319 -19.87 3.05 -23.93
N ALA A 320 -21.00 3.35 -24.57
CA ALA A 320 -20.98 3.89 -25.93
C ALA A 320 -20.18 5.20 -25.94
N LYS A 321 -19.24 5.38 -26.89
CA LYS A 321 -18.58 6.67 -27.07
C LYS A 321 -19.66 7.75 -27.16
N ALA A 322 -19.61 8.75 -26.29
CA ALA A 322 -20.42 9.93 -26.47
C ALA A 322 -20.12 10.47 -27.87
N VAL A 323 -21.13 10.53 -28.73
CA VAL A 323 -21.02 11.20 -30.02
C VAL A 323 -20.81 12.67 -29.67
N SER A 324 -19.57 13.14 -29.79
CA SER A 324 -19.17 14.54 -29.63
C SER A 324 -19.93 15.43 -30.60
#